data_AF-A0A8S3YPN2-F1
#
_entry.id   AF-A0A8S3YPN2-F1
#
_cell.length_a   1.000
_cell.length_b   1.000
_cell.length_c   1.000
_cell.angle_alpha   90.00
_cell.angle_beta   90.00
_cell.angle_gamma   90.00
#
_symmetry.space_group_name_H-M   'P 1'
#
loop_
_entity.id
_entity.type
_entity.pdbx_description
1 polymer ?
#
loop_
_entity_poly.entity_id
_entity_poly.type
_entity_poly.pdbx_seq_one_letter_code
_entity_poly.pdbx_strand_id
1 'polypeptide(L)'
;MIPCAKPSVQLCFQMATIASFFENVTHNTSGTTPGHEVLLGAQLCRDRNGYTSSSFYNALTCAFCFIYVFADYNVSFDFRTNGLVTGKNTVYPEGTRLDTDVNNSVSVSAVCGLLQDPWECWKWQTCCRQARDCCQQQIQANLQPSTGGKCPATWDGYACWPETAAGQRPAIHCPSYVPHANTA
;
A
#
# COMPACT_ATOMS: atom_id res chain seq x y z
N MET A 1 -6.28 -5.82 -23.05
CA MET A 1 -5.76 -5.37 -21.74
C MET A 1 -6.93 -5.36 -20.76
N ILE A 2 -6.85 -6.08 -19.64
CA ILE A 2 -7.97 -6.24 -18.69
C ILE A 2 -7.82 -5.17 -17.59
N PRO A 3 -8.83 -4.31 -17.38
CA PRO A 3 -8.83 -3.37 -16.26
C PRO A 3 -9.05 -4.14 -14.95
N CYS A 4 -8.23 -3.89 -13.94
CA CYS A 4 -8.47 -4.40 -12.60
C CYS A 4 -9.44 -3.45 -11.89
N ALA A 5 -10.60 -3.96 -11.46
CA ALA A 5 -11.53 -3.25 -10.59
C ALA A 5 -11.64 -4.01 -9.26
N LYS A 6 -11.34 -3.36 -8.13
CA LYS A 6 -11.47 -3.96 -6.78
C LYS A 6 -12.53 -3.25 -5.92
N PRO A 7 -13.14 -3.97 -4.95
CA PRO A 7 -14.16 -3.41 -4.06
C PRO A 7 -13.69 -2.21 -3.21
N SER A 8 -12.39 -2.10 -2.92
CA SER A 8 -11.79 -0.99 -2.16
C SER A 8 -12.07 0.39 -2.80
N VAL A 9 -12.29 0.40 -4.12
CA VAL A 9 -12.59 1.57 -4.94
C VAL A 9 -14.07 1.98 -4.85
N GLN A 10 -14.94 1.05 -4.44
CA GLN A 10 -16.38 1.27 -4.31
C GLN A 10 -16.71 2.31 -3.24
N LEU A 11 -15.81 2.51 -2.26
CA LEU A 11 -15.95 3.53 -1.21
C LEU A 11 -15.90 4.96 -1.78
N CYS A 12 -15.05 5.26 -2.76
CA CYS A 12 -15.00 6.63 -3.32
C CYS A 12 -16.27 6.98 -4.13
N PHE A 13 -16.89 5.97 -4.74
CA PHE A 13 -18.18 6.10 -5.41
C PHE A 13 -19.32 6.35 -4.40
N GLN A 14 -19.29 5.69 -3.23
CA GLN A 14 -20.32 5.85 -2.19
C GLN A 14 -20.21 7.15 -1.38
N MET A 15 -19.06 7.83 -1.41
CA MET A 15 -18.90 9.14 -0.74
C MET A 15 -19.71 10.27 -1.41
N ALA A 16 -20.18 10.08 -2.65
CA ALA A 16 -21.07 11.03 -3.32
C ALA A 16 -22.48 11.09 -2.69
N THR A 17 -22.89 10.07 -1.92
CA THR A 17 -24.23 10.01 -1.29
C THR A 17 -24.31 10.61 0.12
N ILE A 18 -23.19 11.00 0.74
CA ILE A 18 -23.17 11.63 2.08
C ILE A 18 -22.82 13.13 2.01
N ALA A 19 -22.27 13.59 0.88
CA ALA A 19 -21.87 14.99 0.69
C ALA A 19 -23.04 15.99 0.61
N SER A 20 -24.30 15.54 0.59
CA SER A 20 -25.49 16.39 0.60
C SER A 20 -26.09 16.62 2.00
N PHE A 21 -25.43 16.20 3.09
CA PHE A 21 -25.97 16.34 4.45
C PHE A 21 -25.16 17.21 5.43
N PHE A 22 -24.02 17.78 5.01
CA PHE A 22 -23.21 18.67 5.86
C PHE A 22 -22.92 20.02 5.20
N GLU A 23 -23.97 20.68 4.71
CA GLU A 23 -23.99 22.14 4.54
C GLU A 23 -24.94 22.72 5.60
N ASN A 24 -24.49 22.83 6.85
CA ASN A 24 -24.98 23.82 7.82
C ASN A 24 -24.35 23.61 9.19
N VAL A 25 -23.08 23.99 9.34
CA VAL A 25 -22.58 24.52 10.61
C VAL A 25 -21.58 25.63 10.30
N THR A 26 -22.07 26.83 10.03
CA THR A 26 -21.28 28.04 10.24
C THR A 26 -21.23 28.32 11.73
N HIS A 27 -20.18 27.88 12.41
CA HIS A 27 -19.82 28.46 13.71
C HIS A 27 -18.60 29.36 13.55
N ASN A 28 -18.90 30.65 13.64
CA ASN A 28 -17.99 31.74 13.89
C ASN A 28 -17.24 31.49 15.20
N THR A 29 -15.92 31.27 15.14
CA THR A 29 -15.02 31.44 16.30
C THR A 29 -13.75 32.15 15.85
N SER A 30 -13.72 33.45 16.08
CA SER A 30 -12.51 34.25 16.25
C SER A 30 -11.69 33.63 17.38
N GLY A 31 -10.57 33.01 17.05
CA GLY A 31 -9.68 32.37 18.03
C GLY A 31 -8.35 32.02 17.40
N THR A 32 -7.38 32.92 17.52
CA THR A 32 -5.95 32.69 17.28
C THR A 32 -5.51 31.37 17.92
N THR A 33 -5.25 30.36 17.10
CA THR A 33 -4.61 29.10 17.50
C THR A 33 -3.30 28.96 16.70
N PRO A 34 -2.14 28.89 17.38
CA PRO A 34 -0.88 28.53 16.74
C PRO A 34 -0.87 27.01 16.56
N GLY A 35 -1.10 26.56 15.34
CA GLY A 35 -1.13 25.12 15.01
C GLY A 35 -0.89 24.80 13.55
N HIS A 36 -0.45 25.79 12.75
CA HIS A 36 0.08 25.57 11.41
C HIS A 36 1.60 25.39 11.47
N GLU A 37 2.06 24.62 12.46
CA GLU A 37 3.44 24.17 12.55
C GLU A 37 3.56 22.89 11.72
N VAL A 38 3.63 23.08 10.40
CA VAL A 38 4.72 22.53 9.61
C VAL A 38 5.19 21.13 10.06
N LEU A 39 4.49 20.06 9.63
CA LEU A 39 5.05 18.71 9.57
C LEU A 39 6.11 18.61 8.44
N LEU A 40 7.13 19.48 8.46
CA LEU A 40 8.32 19.36 7.63
C LEU A 40 9.20 18.27 8.22
N GLY A 41 8.97 17.01 7.84
CA GLY A 41 9.95 15.95 8.11
C GLY A 41 9.44 14.53 7.99
N ALA A 42 8.14 14.29 8.20
CA ALA A 42 7.58 12.96 8.09
C ALA A 42 7.02 12.72 6.68
N GLN A 43 7.78 12.03 5.83
CA GLN A 43 7.27 11.50 4.57
C GLN A 43 6.23 10.41 4.87
N LEU A 44 4.94 10.75 4.76
CA LEU A 44 3.84 9.84 5.05
C LEU A 44 3.27 9.21 3.78
N CYS A 45 2.92 7.93 3.88
CA CYS A 45 2.34 7.12 2.81
C CYS A 45 1.09 6.41 3.32
N ARG A 46 0.08 6.31 2.46
CA ARG A 46 -1.25 5.76 2.70
C ARG A 46 -1.42 4.37 2.09
N ASP A 47 -1.72 3.39 2.92
CA ASP A 47 -2.22 2.08 2.52
C ASP A 47 -3.70 1.91 2.91
N ARG A 48 -4.22 0.69 2.81
CA ARG A 48 -5.59 0.35 3.25
C ARG A 48 -5.85 0.56 4.75
N ASN A 49 -4.80 0.62 5.58
CA ASN A 49 -4.87 0.74 7.03
C ASN A 49 -4.72 2.19 7.52
N GLY A 50 -4.23 3.10 6.68
CA GLY A 50 -4.13 4.52 6.99
C GLY A 50 -2.80 5.12 6.53
N TYR A 51 -2.39 6.21 7.17
CA TYR A 51 -1.11 6.88 6.90
C TYR A 51 -0.03 6.38 7.86
N THR A 52 1.16 6.13 7.35
CA THR A 52 2.34 5.72 8.12
C THR A 52 3.62 6.31 7.52
N SER A 53 4.75 6.22 8.22
CA SER A 53 6.04 6.69 7.69
C SER A 53 6.46 5.88 6.46
N SER A 54 7.19 6.50 5.53
CA SER A 54 7.68 5.84 4.33
C SER A 54 8.51 4.60 4.63
N SER A 55 9.34 4.61 5.68
CA SER A 55 10.13 3.44 6.09
C SER A 55 9.26 2.28 6.56
N PHE A 56 8.29 2.54 7.43
CA PHE A 56 7.36 1.54 7.93
C PHE A 56 6.46 1.01 6.81
N TYR A 57 5.96 1.91 5.97
CA TYR A 57 5.17 1.58 4.79
C TYR A 57 5.91 0.58 3.89
N ASN A 58 7.20 0.82 3.62
CA ASN A 58 7.98 -0.04 2.73
C ASN A 58 8.14 -1.46 3.29
N ALA A 59 8.49 -1.61 4.57
CA ALA A 59 8.62 -2.92 5.20
C ALA A 59 7.28 -3.68 5.22
N LEU A 60 6.22 -2.99 5.69
CA LEU A 60 4.87 -3.52 5.80
C LEU A 60 4.32 -3.99 4.44
N THR A 61 4.39 -3.13 3.42
CA THR A 61 3.85 -3.44 2.09
C THR A 61 4.63 -4.55 1.40
N CYS A 62 5.96 -4.61 1.59
CA CYS A 62 6.76 -5.71 1.07
C CYS A 62 6.47 -7.06 1.72
N ALA A 63 6.20 -7.08 3.02
CA ALA A 63 5.78 -8.30 3.70
C ALA A 63 4.38 -8.73 3.22
N PHE A 64 3.43 -7.80 3.10
CA PHE A 64 2.11 -8.10 2.55
C PHE A 64 2.13 -8.52 1.09
N CYS A 65 3.04 -7.97 0.27
CA CYS A 65 3.26 -8.45 -1.09
C CYS A 65 3.59 -9.95 -1.10
N PHE A 66 4.39 -10.44 -0.15
CA PHE A 66 4.64 -11.86 -0.04
C PHE A 66 3.36 -12.63 0.36
N ILE A 67 2.74 -12.23 1.46
CA ILE A 67 1.56 -12.93 2.03
C ILE A 67 0.39 -12.99 1.05
N TYR A 68 0.18 -11.94 0.26
CA TYR A 68 -0.94 -11.86 -0.67
C TYR A 68 -0.69 -12.54 -2.01
N VAL A 69 0.56 -12.54 -2.51
CA VAL A 69 0.89 -13.16 -3.80
C VAL A 69 1.18 -14.67 -3.63
N PHE A 70 1.68 -15.09 -2.47
CA PHE A 70 2.16 -16.46 -2.20
C PHE A 70 1.42 -17.09 -1.02
N ALA A 71 0.09 -17.09 -1.05
CA ALA A 71 -0.76 -17.58 0.04
C ALA A 71 -0.54 -19.07 0.40
N ASP A 72 0.04 -19.87 -0.51
CA ASP A 72 0.31 -21.29 -0.31
C ASP A 72 1.60 -21.56 0.47
N TYR A 73 2.46 -20.55 0.65
CA TYR A 73 3.69 -20.69 1.43
C TYR A 73 3.39 -20.63 2.92
N ASN A 74 4.03 -21.52 3.69
CA ASN A 74 3.90 -21.54 5.14
C ASN A 74 4.76 -20.43 5.79
N VAL A 75 4.37 -19.19 5.53
CA VAL A 75 5.04 -17.97 6.00
C VAL A 75 3.96 -17.02 6.46
N SER A 76 4.17 -16.38 7.60
CA SER A 76 3.21 -15.43 8.17
C SER A 76 3.86 -14.07 8.42
N PHE A 77 3.02 -13.06 8.62
CA PHE A 77 3.48 -11.72 8.94
C PHE A 77 3.87 -11.60 10.42
N ASP A 78 5.04 -11.02 10.73
CA ASP A 78 5.42 -10.67 12.09
C ASP A 78 5.27 -9.16 12.34
N PHE A 79 4.24 -8.79 13.08
CA PHE A 79 3.97 -7.39 13.48
C PHE A 79 5.11 -6.75 14.29
N ARG A 80 5.99 -7.54 14.95
CA ARG A 80 7.10 -6.99 15.74
C ARG A 80 8.22 -6.47 14.86
N THR A 81 8.49 -7.13 13.74
CA THR A 81 9.56 -6.75 12.81
C THR A 81 9.03 -6.12 11.53
N ASN A 82 7.70 -6.11 11.33
CA ASN A 82 7.04 -5.75 10.07
C ASN A 82 7.57 -6.56 8.88
N GLY A 83 7.98 -7.80 9.14
CA GLY A 83 8.59 -8.70 8.17
C GLY A 83 7.86 -10.04 8.10
N LEU A 84 8.58 -11.07 7.68
CA LEU A 84 8.05 -12.42 7.55
C LEU A 84 8.58 -13.31 8.67
N VAL A 85 7.78 -14.29 9.07
CA VAL A 85 8.21 -15.39 9.94
C VAL A 85 7.86 -16.73 9.31
N THR A 86 8.84 -17.62 9.26
CA THR A 86 8.70 -18.93 8.61
C THR A 86 7.95 -19.93 9.49
N GLY A 87 7.09 -20.72 8.85
CA GLY A 87 6.44 -21.86 9.47
C GLY A 87 7.26 -23.15 9.29
N LYS A 88 6.59 -24.29 9.51
CA LYS A 88 7.15 -25.63 9.27
C LYS A 88 7.31 -25.92 7.79
N ASN A 89 8.24 -26.81 7.46
CA ASN A 89 8.51 -27.29 6.10
C ASN A 89 8.95 -26.19 5.13
N THR A 90 9.62 -25.14 5.63
CA THR A 90 10.32 -24.16 4.77
C THR A 90 11.81 -24.49 4.70
N VAL A 91 12.56 -23.80 3.83
CA VAL A 91 14.03 -23.92 3.77
C VAL A 91 14.71 -23.42 5.06
N TYR A 92 14.05 -22.56 5.82
CA TYR A 92 14.54 -22.05 7.09
C TYR A 92 13.88 -22.78 8.28
N PRO A 93 14.54 -22.81 9.46
CA PRO A 93 13.91 -23.27 10.69
C PRO A 93 12.59 -22.54 10.98
N GLU A 94 11.63 -23.23 11.60
CA GLU A 94 10.38 -22.62 12.06
C GLU A 94 10.67 -21.44 13.01
N GLY A 95 9.97 -20.32 12.82
CA GLY A 95 10.13 -19.12 13.61
C GLY A 95 11.27 -18.19 13.15
N THR A 96 11.95 -18.50 12.04
CA THR A 96 12.98 -17.62 11.48
C THR A 96 12.33 -16.32 10.99
N ARG A 97 12.87 -15.17 11.41
CA ARG A 97 12.39 -13.84 11.01
C ARG A 97 13.19 -13.32 9.83
N LEU A 98 12.50 -12.89 8.79
CA LEU A 98 13.09 -12.34 7.57
C LEU A 98 12.67 -10.88 7.41
N ASP A 99 13.67 -10.04 7.19
CA ASP A 99 13.48 -8.66 6.76
C ASP A 99 13.03 -8.64 5.29
N THR A 100 12.17 -7.67 4.94
CA THR A 100 11.51 -7.59 3.63
C THR A 100 11.95 -6.37 2.81
N ASP A 101 13.07 -5.72 3.16
CA ASP A 101 13.59 -4.59 2.39
C ASP A 101 14.13 -5.04 1.03
N VAL A 102 13.37 -4.72 -0.03
CA VAL A 102 13.73 -5.01 -1.42
C VAL A 102 15.02 -4.31 -1.90
N ASN A 103 15.51 -3.29 -1.19
CA ASN A 103 16.77 -2.62 -1.51
C ASN A 103 17.98 -3.24 -0.79
N ASN A 104 17.76 -4.14 0.16
CA ASN A 104 18.81 -4.84 0.87
C ASN A 104 19.05 -6.21 0.23
N SER A 105 20.25 -6.45 -0.32
CA SER A 105 20.55 -7.70 -1.02
C SER A 105 20.50 -8.94 -0.11
N VAL A 106 20.75 -8.79 1.19
CA VAL A 106 20.65 -9.88 2.18
C VAL A 106 19.17 -10.23 2.39
N SER A 107 18.31 -9.23 2.61
CA SER A 107 16.86 -9.41 2.73
C SER A 107 16.28 -10.04 1.48
N VAL A 108 16.65 -9.54 0.30
CA VAL A 108 16.21 -10.10 -0.99
C VAL A 108 16.64 -11.56 -1.15
N SER A 109 17.91 -11.88 -0.84
CA SER A 109 18.40 -13.26 -0.94
C SER A 109 17.66 -14.19 0.02
N ALA A 110 17.37 -13.71 1.23
CA ALA A 110 16.66 -14.49 2.24
C ALA A 110 15.19 -14.74 1.86
N VAL A 111 14.46 -13.71 1.42
CA VAL A 111 13.06 -13.87 1.00
C VAL A 111 12.96 -14.68 -0.29
N CYS A 112 13.81 -14.42 -1.29
CA CYS A 112 13.81 -15.20 -2.52
C CYS A 112 14.27 -16.64 -2.32
N GLY A 113 15.06 -16.93 -1.28
CA GLY A 113 15.43 -18.30 -0.90
C GLY A 113 14.24 -19.15 -0.44
N LEU A 114 13.13 -18.53 0.01
CA LEU A 114 11.88 -19.23 0.29
C LEU A 114 11.22 -19.75 -0.98
N LEU A 115 11.38 -19.04 -2.10
CA LEU A 115 10.60 -19.20 -3.31
C LEU A 115 11.26 -20.23 -4.24
N GLN A 116 10.46 -21.15 -4.75
CA GLN A 116 10.96 -22.29 -5.53
C GLN A 116 11.22 -21.91 -7.00
N ASP A 117 10.42 -21.00 -7.55
CA ASP A 117 10.52 -20.54 -8.93
C ASP A 117 11.17 -19.14 -9.00
N PRO A 118 12.23 -18.94 -9.82
CA PRO A 118 12.83 -17.62 -10.05
C PRO A 118 11.81 -16.51 -10.39
N TRP A 119 10.71 -16.85 -11.06
CA TRP A 119 9.65 -15.92 -11.41
C TRP A 119 8.86 -15.44 -10.19
N GLU A 120 8.74 -16.25 -9.13
CA GLU A 120 8.11 -15.84 -7.88
C GLU A 120 8.93 -14.76 -7.17
N CYS A 121 10.25 -14.92 -7.14
CA CYS A 121 11.14 -13.90 -6.61
C CYS A 121 10.97 -12.58 -7.39
N TRP A 122 10.85 -12.64 -8.72
CA TRP A 122 10.55 -11.46 -9.52
C TRP A 122 9.19 -10.83 -9.19
N LYS A 123 8.13 -11.63 -9.00
CA LYS A 123 6.80 -11.14 -8.62
C LYS A 123 6.83 -10.40 -7.28
N TRP A 124 7.45 -11.00 -6.26
CA TRP A 124 7.58 -10.39 -4.94
C TRP A 124 8.29 -9.03 -5.03
N GLN A 125 9.47 -9.00 -5.64
CA GLN A 125 10.25 -7.78 -5.77
C GLN A 125 9.50 -6.70 -6.57
N THR A 126 8.77 -7.10 -7.60
CA THR A 126 8.00 -6.16 -8.43
C THR A 126 6.81 -5.59 -7.67
N CYS A 127 6.11 -6.40 -6.87
CA CYS A 127 5.06 -5.93 -5.96
C CYS A 127 5.62 -4.92 -4.95
N CYS A 128 6.74 -5.26 -4.30
CA CYS A 128 7.47 -4.37 -3.41
C CYS A 128 7.80 -3.02 -4.06
N ARG A 129 8.43 -3.05 -5.23
CA ARG A 129 8.82 -1.82 -5.95
C ARG A 129 7.60 -0.96 -6.31
N GLN A 130 6.52 -1.56 -6.81
CA GLN A 130 5.31 -0.80 -7.14
C GLN A 130 4.64 -0.20 -5.90
N ALA A 131 4.68 -0.86 -4.74
CA ALA A 131 4.22 -0.25 -3.48
C ALA A 131 5.07 0.98 -3.11
N ARG A 132 6.40 0.85 -3.21
CA ARG A 132 7.33 1.96 -2.93
C ARG A 132 7.13 3.14 -3.88
N ASP A 133 6.94 2.86 -5.17
CA ASP A 133 6.65 3.88 -6.18
C ASP A 133 5.33 4.59 -5.87
N CYS A 134 4.32 3.86 -5.37
CA CYS A 134 3.07 4.44 -4.89
C CYS A 134 3.30 5.43 -3.74
N CYS A 135 4.10 5.04 -2.75
CA CYS A 135 4.48 5.91 -1.63
C CYS A 135 5.21 7.17 -2.11
N GLN A 136 6.13 7.04 -3.07
CA GLN A 136 6.81 8.19 -3.67
C GLN A 136 5.83 9.14 -4.39
N GLN A 137 4.89 8.60 -5.16
CA GLN A 137 3.84 9.38 -5.82
C GLN A 137 2.96 10.12 -4.81
N GLN A 138 2.59 9.46 -3.70
CA GLN A 138 1.82 10.08 -2.62
C GLN A 138 2.58 11.22 -1.95
N ILE A 139 3.87 11.02 -1.63
CA ILE A 139 4.73 12.06 -1.04
C ILE A 139 4.81 13.26 -1.99
N GLN A 140 5.02 13.03 -3.29
CA GLN A 140 5.09 14.09 -4.29
C GLN A 140 3.76 14.83 -4.43
N ALA A 141 2.63 14.11 -4.42
CA ALA A 141 1.29 14.69 -4.51
C ALA A 141 0.92 15.51 -3.27
N ASN A 142 1.35 15.08 -2.08
CA ASN A 142 1.13 15.82 -0.82
C ASN A 142 1.86 17.17 -0.77
N LEU A 143 2.82 17.42 -1.66
CA LEU A 143 3.43 18.74 -1.83
C LEU A 143 2.50 19.74 -2.54
N GLN A 144 1.37 19.29 -3.08
CA GLN A 144 0.39 20.12 -3.76
C GLN A 144 -0.80 20.45 -2.84
N PRO A 145 -1.35 21.68 -2.88
CA PRO A 145 -2.56 22.00 -2.14
C PRO A 145 -3.73 21.10 -2.57
N SER A 146 -4.31 20.37 -1.62
CA SER A 146 -5.49 19.54 -1.90
C SER A 146 -6.73 20.42 -2.01
N THR A 147 -7.42 20.35 -3.15
CA THR A 147 -8.80 20.83 -3.28
C THR A 147 -9.72 19.75 -2.72
N GLY A 148 -10.56 20.08 -1.73
CA GLY A 148 -11.49 19.13 -1.12
C GLY A 148 -12.38 18.38 -2.13
N GLY A 149 -13.01 17.28 -1.70
CA GLY A 149 -13.88 16.46 -2.56
C GLY A 149 -13.18 15.38 -3.38
N LYS A 150 -11.99 14.94 -2.94
CA LYS A 150 -11.24 13.84 -3.55
C LYS A 150 -10.90 12.76 -2.53
N CYS A 151 -10.85 11.51 -2.99
CA CYS A 151 -10.30 10.39 -2.26
C CYS A 151 -8.78 10.35 -2.49
N PRO A 152 -7.97 10.27 -1.42
CA PRO A 152 -6.51 10.26 -1.54
C PRO A 152 -6.03 9.00 -2.26
N ALA A 153 -4.90 9.13 -2.97
CA ALA A 153 -4.20 7.98 -3.53
C ALA A 153 -3.85 6.96 -2.44
N THR A 154 -3.89 5.67 -2.77
CA THR A 154 -3.71 4.62 -1.77
C THR A 154 -3.18 3.32 -2.36
N TRP A 155 -2.34 2.65 -1.59
CA TRP A 155 -1.98 1.27 -1.87
C TRP A 155 -2.98 0.32 -1.23
N ASP A 156 -3.65 -0.47 -2.05
CA ASP A 156 -4.64 -1.41 -1.56
C ASP A 156 -4.06 -2.77 -1.17
N GLY A 157 -2.74 -2.94 -1.15
CA GLY A 157 -2.05 -4.22 -0.93
C GLY A 157 -1.67 -4.96 -2.21
N TYR A 158 -2.22 -4.56 -3.36
CA TYR A 158 -1.89 -5.14 -4.66
C TYR A 158 -1.54 -4.08 -5.68
N ALA A 159 -2.10 -2.89 -5.62
CA ALA A 159 -1.90 -1.86 -6.63
C ALA A 159 -2.01 -0.46 -6.03
N CYS A 160 -1.42 0.51 -6.74
CA CYS A 160 -1.54 1.91 -6.41
C CYS A 160 -2.77 2.50 -7.08
N TRP A 161 -3.72 2.94 -6.28
CA TRP A 161 -4.89 3.67 -6.74
C TRP A 161 -4.60 5.16 -6.71
N PRO A 162 -4.86 5.89 -7.81
CA PRO A 162 -4.61 7.32 -7.88
C PRO A 162 -5.63 8.11 -7.05
N GLU A 163 -5.28 9.37 -6.78
CA GLU A 163 -6.27 10.33 -6.27
C GLU A 163 -7.47 10.38 -7.22
N THR A 164 -8.67 10.33 -6.65
CA THR A 164 -9.90 10.21 -7.43
C THR A 164 -10.93 11.21 -6.91
N ALA A 165 -11.55 11.99 -7.80
CA ALA A 165 -12.67 12.85 -7.43
C ALA A 165 -13.87 12.04 -6.90
N ALA A 166 -14.59 12.58 -5.92
CA ALA A 166 -15.78 11.93 -5.38
C ALA A 166 -16.80 11.58 -6.48
N GLY A 167 -17.38 10.38 -6.40
CA GLY A 167 -18.34 9.88 -7.40
C GLY A 167 -17.70 9.31 -8.69
N GLN A 168 -16.39 9.43 -8.87
CA GLN A 168 -15.69 8.80 -10.00
C GLN A 168 -15.23 7.37 -9.66
N ARG A 169 -15.02 6.56 -10.70
CA ARG A 169 -14.47 5.21 -10.60
C ARG A 169 -13.11 5.16 -11.32
N PRO A 170 -11.99 5.14 -10.60
CA PRO A 170 -10.67 4.99 -11.21
C PRO A 170 -10.55 3.57 -11.78
N ALA A 171 -9.81 3.46 -12.87
CA ALA A 171 -9.40 2.18 -13.45
C ALA A 171 -7.88 2.21 -13.62
N ILE A 172 -7.24 1.10 -13.28
CA ILE A 172 -5.80 0.90 -13.44
C ILE A 172 -5.55 -0.43 -14.16
N HIS A 173 -4.36 -0.55 -14.74
CA HIS A 173 -3.92 -1.82 -15.27
C HIS A 173 -3.69 -2.83 -14.14
N CYS A 174 -4.02 -4.10 -14.40
CA CYS A 174 -3.69 -5.16 -13.48
C CYS A 174 -2.17 -5.26 -13.31
N PRO A 175 -1.64 -5.27 -12.07
CA PRO A 175 -0.22 -5.43 -11.85
C PRO A 175 0.26 -6.80 -12.34
N SER A 176 1.40 -6.83 -13.03
CA SER A 176 1.95 -8.01 -13.68
C SER A 176 2.38 -9.14 -12.74
N TYR A 177 2.54 -8.86 -11.44
CA TYR A 177 2.89 -9.86 -10.43
C TYR A 177 1.68 -10.59 -9.84
N VAL A 178 0.45 -10.13 -10.11
CA VAL A 178 -0.75 -10.79 -9.61
C VAL A 178 -1.03 -12.03 -10.46
N PRO A 179 -1.19 -13.23 -9.85
CA PRO A 179 -1.58 -14.42 -10.59
C PRO A 179 -2.85 -14.17 -11.42
N HIS A 180 -2.89 -14.63 -12.68
CA HIS A 180 -4.00 -14.46 -13.63
C HIS A 180 -4.22 -13.03 -14.18
N ALA A 181 -3.33 -12.06 -13.91
CA ALA A 181 -3.42 -10.72 -14.53
C ALA A 181 -3.34 -10.74 -16.07
N ASN A 182 -2.88 -11.85 -16.67
CA ASN A 182 -2.67 -12.03 -18.11
C ASN A 182 -3.59 -13.07 -18.77
N THR A 183 -4.50 -13.71 -18.04
CA THR A 183 -5.45 -14.66 -18.63
C THR A 183 -6.75 -13.93 -18.96
N ALA A 184 -6.85 -13.51 -20.22
CA ALA A 184 -8.11 -13.29 -20.92
C ALA A 184 -8.66 -14.61 -21.43
#